data_AF-A0A453SE53-F1
#
_entry.id   AF-A0A453SE53-F1
#
_cell.length_a   1.000
_cell.length_b   1.000
_cell.length_c   1.000
_cell.angle_alpha   90.00
_cell.angle_beta   90.00
_cell.angle_gamma   90.00
#
_symmetry.space_group_name_H-M   'P 1'
#
loop_
_entity.id
_entity.type
_entity.pdbx_description
1 polymer ?
#
loop_
_entity_poly.entity_id
_entity_poly.type
_entity_poly.pdbx_seq_one_letter_code
_entity_poly.pdbx_strand_id
1 'polypeptide(L)'
;MKGASVPAVVGMPSPLFLWRFKAILFLLWGLCCCKIGWDSVMRMSADLRDLFLYEVFLYYNPLFLVALMIWLWGVNLWVFAQSSVNYVKVFDLAQTHLSHREIWRCATWLTLIVPTSMTAYLYLYSHGEVSLAASQPVLLYAILLIVLLSPFDMFYLSSRFYFLRTMLRIVLPLQAITFPDFFLADIFTSMSKVSTYLYEILIVDYFVYLITVGDTLTKMSLLDSTT
;
A
#
# COMPACT_ATOMS: atom_id res chain seq x y z
N MET A 1 -29.40 -19.56 45.83
CA MET A 1 -28.90 -18.38 45.09
C MET A 1 -28.93 -18.74 43.61
N LYS A 2 -29.84 -18.14 42.82
CA LYS A 2 -30.03 -18.44 41.40
C LYS A 2 -28.87 -17.85 40.60
N GLY A 3 -28.19 -18.68 39.82
CA GLY A 3 -27.13 -18.25 38.91
C GLY A 3 -27.67 -17.30 37.84
N ALA A 4 -27.03 -16.15 37.71
CA ALA A 4 -27.33 -15.19 36.66
C ALA A 4 -26.88 -15.77 35.30
N SER A 5 -27.85 -16.14 34.47
CA SER A 5 -27.64 -16.42 33.05
C SER A 5 -27.25 -15.12 32.34
N VAL A 6 -26.04 -15.06 31.81
CA VAL A 6 -25.61 -14.01 30.87
C VAL A 6 -26.57 -14.06 29.67
N PRO A 7 -27.22 -12.97 29.26
CA PRO A 7 -28.05 -12.98 28.08
C PRO A 7 -27.14 -13.19 26.86
N ALA A 8 -27.37 -14.29 26.14
CA ALA A 8 -26.78 -14.48 24.83
C ALA A 8 -27.19 -13.30 23.94
N VAL A 9 -26.22 -12.59 23.38
CA VAL A 9 -26.45 -11.47 22.46
C VAL A 9 -27.17 -12.01 21.22
N VAL A 10 -28.49 -11.86 21.21
CA VAL A 10 -29.37 -12.17 20.09
C VAL A 10 -29.07 -11.19 18.97
N GLY A 11 -28.50 -11.68 17.87
CA GLY A 11 -28.34 -10.90 16.64
C GLY A 11 -26.96 -10.92 15.99
N MET A 12 -25.94 -11.56 16.57
CA MET A 12 -24.67 -11.71 15.85
C MET A 12 -24.83 -12.73 14.72
N PRO A 13 -24.68 -12.32 13.44
CA PRO A 13 -24.71 -13.27 12.34
C PRO A 13 -23.59 -14.29 12.49
N SER A 14 -23.84 -15.53 12.05
CA SER A 14 -22.87 -16.61 12.20
C SER A 14 -21.53 -16.25 11.53
N PRO A 15 -20.39 -16.70 12.08
CA PRO A 15 -19.07 -16.37 11.52
C PRO A 15 -18.92 -16.82 10.06
N LEU A 16 -19.58 -17.93 9.69
CA LEU A 16 -19.65 -18.42 8.31
C LEU A 16 -20.43 -17.47 7.40
N PHE A 17 -21.54 -16.90 7.88
CA PHE A 17 -22.32 -15.91 7.13
C PHE A 17 -21.52 -14.64 6.90
N LEU A 18 -20.83 -14.11 7.93
CA LEU A 18 -19.99 -12.92 7.81
C LEU A 18 -18.85 -13.11 6.81
N TRP A 19 -18.19 -14.28 6.81
CA TRP A 19 -17.12 -14.59 5.86
C TRP A 19 -17.64 -14.66 4.42
N ARG A 20 -18.77 -15.35 4.19
CA ARG A 20 -19.40 -15.44 2.87
C ARG A 20 -19.86 -14.07 2.36
N PHE A 21 -20.48 -13.28 3.23
CA PHE A 21 -20.93 -11.92 2.88
C PHE A 21 -19.75 -11.03 2.47
N LYS A 22 -18.65 -11.05 3.25
CA LYS A 22 -17.43 -10.32 2.89
C LYS A 22 -16.82 -10.78 1.56
N ALA A 23 -16.82 -12.09 1.30
CA ALA A 23 -16.33 -12.62 0.03
C ALA A 23 -17.18 -12.15 -1.16
N ILE A 24 -18.51 -12.13 -1.01
CA ILE A 24 -19.41 -11.60 -2.05
C ILE A 24 -19.16 -10.11 -2.29
N LEU A 25 -19.02 -9.31 -1.24
CA LEU A 25 -18.68 -7.89 -1.38
C LEU A 25 -17.34 -7.68 -2.10
N PHE A 26 -16.33 -8.49 -1.79
CA PHE A 26 -15.03 -8.44 -2.46
C PHE A 26 -15.15 -8.77 -3.95
N LEU A 27 -15.93 -9.80 -4.30
CA LEU A 27 -16.19 -10.17 -5.70
C LEU A 27 -16.95 -9.07 -6.44
N LEU A 28 -18.01 -8.50 -5.84
CA LEU A 28 -18.77 -7.41 -6.43
C LEU A 28 -17.91 -6.15 -6.64
N TRP A 29 -17.07 -5.81 -5.67
CA TRP A 29 -16.09 -4.73 -5.79
C TRP A 29 -15.12 -4.99 -6.95
N GLY A 30 -14.58 -6.21 -7.06
CA GLY A 30 -13.69 -6.60 -8.16
C GLY A 30 -14.37 -6.49 -9.53
N LEU A 31 -15.61 -6.97 -9.67
CA LEU A 31 -16.39 -6.84 -10.90
C LEU A 31 -16.66 -5.37 -11.26
N CYS A 32 -16.95 -4.53 -10.26
CA CYS A 32 -17.12 -3.10 -10.46
C CYS A 32 -15.84 -2.44 -10.98
N CYS A 33 -14.68 -2.75 -10.37
CA CYS A 33 -13.39 -2.25 -10.82
C CYS A 33 -13.06 -2.70 -12.24
N CYS A 34 -13.30 -3.97 -12.57
CA CYS A 34 -13.11 -4.50 -13.92
C CYS A 34 -14.01 -3.80 -14.94
N LYS A 35 -15.28 -3.56 -14.60
CA LYS A 35 -16.21 -2.85 -15.49
C LYS A 35 -15.73 -1.41 -15.75
N ILE A 36 -15.41 -0.66 -14.70
CA ILE A 36 -14.96 0.72 -14.82
C ILE A 36 -13.64 0.78 -15.61
N GLY A 37 -12.69 -0.12 -15.32
CA GLY A 37 -11.44 -0.21 -16.05
C GLY A 37 -11.66 -0.50 -17.54
N TRP A 38 -12.54 -1.45 -17.86
CA TRP A 38 -12.89 -1.77 -19.24
C TRP A 38 -13.55 -0.59 -19.98
N ASP A 39 -14.56 0.04 -19.36
CA ASP A 39 -15.26 1.20 -19.93
C ASP A 39 -14.33 2.40 -20.13
N SER A 40 -13.32 2.55 -19.27
CA SER A 40 -12.31 3.61 -19.37
C SER A 40 -11.32 3.32 -20.50
N VAL A 41 -10.84 2.08 -20.60
CA VAL A 41 -9.89 1.65 -21.65
C VAL A 41 -10.52 1.70 -23.04
N MET A 42 -11.78 1.30 -23.18
CA MET A 42 -12.49 1.33 -24.47
C MET A 42 -12.78 2.75 -24.98
N ARG A 43 -12.74 3.76 -24.10
CA ARG A 43 -12.87 5.17 -24.49
C ARG A 43 -11.56 5.78 -24.99
N MET A 44 -10.41 5.19 -24.69
CA MET A 44 -9.11 5.74 -25.05
C MET A 44 -8.70 5.35 -26.47
N SER A 45 -8.02 6.25 -27.19
CA SER A 45 -7.33 5.91 -28.44
C SER A 45 -6.16 4.95 -28.17
N ALA A 46 -5.71 4.23 -29.21
CA ALA A 46 -4.63 3.26 -29.09
C ALA A 46 -3.33 3.88 -28.55
N ASP A 47 -2.92 5.03 -29.09
CA ASP A 47 -1.69 5.72 -28.65
C ASP A 47 -1.76 6.19 -27.20
N LEU A 48 -2.93 6.71 -26.79
CA LEU A 48 -3.13 7.19 -25.42
C LEU A 48 -3.18 6.03 -24.42
N ARG A 49 -3.72 4.88 -24.84
CA ARG A 49 -3.81 3.65 -24.06
C ARG A 49 -2.43 3.06 -23.78
N ASP A 50 -1.52 3.06 -24.74
CA ASP A 50 -0.16 2.54 -24.54
C ASP A 50 0.65 3.40 -23.58
N LEU A 51 0.55 4.74 -23.71
CA LEU A 51 1.15 5.68 -22.76
C LEU A 51 0.57 5.49 -21.36
N PHE A 52 -0.75 5.38 -21.25
CA PHE A 52 -1.45 5.15 -20.00
C PHE A 52 -1.03 3.83 -19.33
N LEU A 53 -0.95 2.72 -20.09
CA LEU A 53 -0.55 1.42 -19.55
C LEU A 53 0.88 1.46 -19.01
N TYR A 54 1.77 2.20 -19.68
CA TYR A 54 3.12 2.45 -19.19
C TYR A 54 3.11 3.21 -17.87
N GLU A 55 2.39 4.35 -17.79
CA GLU A 55 2.29 5.16 -16.57
C GLU A 55 1.69 4.38 -15.40
N VAL A 56 0.58 3.67 -15.61
CA VAL A 56 -0.04 2.87 -14.56
C VAL A 56 0.84 1.73 -14.10
N PHE A 57 1.51 1.06 -15.03
CA PHE A 57 2.49 0.05 -14.67
C PHE A 57 3.60 0.66 -13.83
N LEU A 58 4.16 1.79 -14.23
CA LEU A 58 5.23 2.47 -13.50
C LEU A 58 4.78 2.85 -12.07
N TYR A 59 3.64 3.53 -11.93
CA TYR A 59 3.18 4.03 -10.63
C TYR A 59 2.66 2.95 -9.68
N TYR A 60 1.93 1.94 -10.17
CA TYR A 60 1.25 0.98 -9.30
C TYR A 60 2.02 -0.34 -9.10
N ASN A 61 2.95 -0.70 -9.98
CA ASN A 61 3.76 -1.92 -9.83
C ASN A 61 4.52 -1.98 -8.49
N PRO A 62 5.17 -0.91 -8.01
CA PRO A 62 5.80 -0.90 -6.68
C PRO A 62 4.82 -1.24 -5.56
N LEU A 63 3.62 -0.66 -5.60
CA LEU A 63 2.58 -0.87 -4.58
C LEU A 63 2.04 -2.30 -4.57
N PHE A 64 1.84 -2.89 -5.75
CA PHE A 64 1.44 -4.29 -5.88
C PHE A 64 2.51 -5.23 -5.31
N LEU A 65 3.79 -4.97 -5.61
CA LEU A 65 4.90 -5.77 -5.08
C LEU A 65 5.03 -5.63 -3.56
N VAL A 66 4.84 -4.44 -3.01
CA VAL A 66 4.79 -4.22 -1.55
C VAL A 66 3.63 -4.97 -0.92
N ALA A 67 2.43 -4.92 -1.51
CA ALA A 67 1.28 -5.66 -1.01
C ALA A 67 1.53 -7.19 -1.01
N LEU A 68 2.13 -7.72 -2.09
CA LEU A 68 2.53 -9.13 -2.17
C LEU A 68 3.57 -9.51 -1.12
N MET A 69 4.58 -8.65 -0.90
CA MET A 69 5.58 -8.87 0.15
C MET A 69 4.94 -8.99 1.53
N ILE A 70 3.97 -8.11 1.87
CA ILE A 70 3.25 -8.16 3.14
C ILE A 70 2.39 -9.42 3.25
N TRP A 71 1.77 -9.86 2.14
CA TRP A 71 1.06 -11.14 2.09
C TRP A 71 1.98 -12.33 2.39
N LEU A 72 3.13 -12.40 1.71
CA LEU A 72 4.14 -13.44 1.91
C LEU A 72 4.69 -13.42 3.34
N TRP A 73 4.90 -12.23 3.90
CA TRP A 73 5.31 -12.08 5.30
C TRP A 73 4.28 -12.66 6.27
N GLY A 74 2.99 -12.39 6.04
CA GLY A 74 1.92 -12.99 6.82
C GLY A 74 1.85 -14.52 6.69
N VAL A 75 2.10 -15.06 5.48
CA VAL A 75 2.20 -16.51 5.25
C VAL A 75 3.39 -17.10 5.99
N ASN A 76 4.56 -16.48 5.96
CA ASN A 76 5.75 -16.93 6.69
C ASN A 76 5.47 -17.04 8.19
N LEU A 77 4.86 -16.00 8.79
CA LEU A 77 4.50 -16.04 10.21
C LEU A 77 3.44 -17.10 10.52
N TRP A 78 2.52 -17.37 9.60
CA TRP A 78 1.55 -18.45 9.75
C TRP A 78 2.21 -19.83 9.72
N VAL A 79 3.15 -20.06 8.80
CA VAL A 79 3.95 -21.31 8.74
C VAL A 79 4.76 -21.47 10.01
N PHE A 80 5.41 -20.41 10.50
CA PHE A 80 6.15 -20.45 11.76
C PHE A 80 5.23 -20.78 12.95
N ALA A 81 4.03 -20.20 13.01
CA ALA A 81 3.04 -20.51 14.03
C ALA A 81 2.58 -21.98 13.99
N GLN A 82 2.46 -22.59 12.81
CA GLN A 82 2.14 -24.02 12.69
C GLN A 82 3.31 -24.94 13.08
N SER A 83 4.54 -24.56 12.74
CA SER A 83 5.75 -25.34 13.05
C SER A 83 6.15 -25.35 14.53
N SER A 84 5.41 -24.66 15.41
CA SER A 84 5.72 -24.53 16.85
C SER A 84 7.11 -23.95 17.18
N VAL A 85 7.75 -23.29 16.21
CA VAL A 85 9.02 -22.58 16.41
C VAL A 85 8.75 -21.30 17.20
N ASN A 86 9.50 -21.09 18.28
CA ASN A 86 9.39 -19.88 19.10
C ASN A 86 10.06 -18.68 18.40
N TYR A 87 9.33 -18.08 17.45
CA TYR A 87 9.80 -16.94 16.65
C TYR A 87 10.12 -15.70 17.50
N VAL A 88 9.55 -15.58 18.70
CA VAL A 88 9.90 -14.51 19.66
C VAL A 88 11.37 -14.60 20.05
N LYS A 89 11.90 -15.81 20.24
CA LYS A 89 13.34 -16.04 20.47
C LYS A 89 14.19 -15.89 19.20
N VAL A 90 13.68 -16.34 18.04
CA VAL A 90 14.44 -16.28 16.78
C VAL A 90 14.65 -14.85 16.31
N PHE A 91 13.64 -14.00 16.46
CA PHE A 91 13.70 -12.62 16.05
C PHE A 91 13.98 -11.64 17.21
N ASP A 92 14.18 -12.15 18.44
CA ASP A 92 14.40 -11.35 19.66
C ASP A 92 13.34 -10.24 19.86
N LEU A 93 12.07 -10.55 19.56
CA LEU A 93 10.97 -9.62 19.77
C LEU A 93 10.58 -9.61 21.24
N ALA A 94 10.21 -8.43 21.77
CA ALA A 94 9.39 -8.38 22.96
C ALA A 94 8.10 -9.20 22.70
N GLN A 95 7.69 -10.04 23.66
CA GLN A 95 6.58 -11.02 23.62
C GLN A 95 5.19 -10.50 23.15
N THR A 96 5.11 -9.24 22.75
CA THR A 96 3.90 -8.47 22.59
C THR A 96 3.80 -7.96 21.15
N HIS A 97 2.84 -8.52 20.39
CA HIS A 97 2.13 -7.86 19.26
C HIS A 97 2.57 -8.09 17.80
N LEU A 98 2.89 -9.31 17.35
CA LEU A 98 2.91 -9.58 15.90
C LEU A 98 2.07 -10.83 15.56
N SER A 99 0.75 -10.64 15.47
CA SER A 99 -0.16 -11.71 15.04
C SER A 99 -0.24 -11.74 13.51
N HIS A 100 0.00 -12.92 12.90
CA HIS A 100 -0.15 -13.14 11.45
C HIS A 100 -1.50 -12.63 10.88
N ARG A 101 -2.56 -12.68 11.70
CA ARG A 101 -3.90 -12.16 11.34
C ARG A 101 -3.92 -10.65 11.12
N GLU A 102 -3.11 -9.90 11.84
CA GLU A 102 -3.05 -8.44 11.76
C GLU A 102 -2.34 -8.02 10.47
N ILE A 103 -1.26 -8.73 10.12
CA ILE A 103 -0.54 -8.53 8.86
C ILE A 103 -1.43 -8.85 7.67
N TRP A 104 -2.19 -9.96 7.71
CA TRP A 104 -3.15 -10.27 6.65
C TRP A 104 -4.29 -9.26 6.55
N ARG A 105 -4.73 -8.64 7.66
CA ARG A 105 -5.69 -7.53 7.61
C ARG A 105 -5.09 -6.33 6.88
N CYS A 106 -3.85 -5.94 7.20
CA CYS A 106 -3.14 -4.86 6.51
C CYS A 106 -2.96 -5.17 5.02
N ALA A 107 -2.52 -6.38 4.68
CA ALA A 107 -2.37 -6.85 3.31
C ALA A 107 -3.70 -6.77 2.54
N THR A 108 -4.81 -7.17 3.15
CA THR A 108 -6.15 -7.08 2.55
C THR A 108 -6.56 -5.62 2.29
N TRP A 109 -6.30 -4.71 3.22
CA TRP A 109 -6.58 -3.28 3.02
C TRP A 109 -5.75 -2.69 1.87
N LEU A 110 -4.47 -3.03 1.78
CA LEU A 110 -3.62 -2.62 0.66
C LEU A 110 -4.13 -3.18 -0.68
N THR A 111 -4.50 -4.47 -0.73
CA THR A 111 -5.08 -5.11 -1.91
C THR A 111 -6.44 -4.53 -2.31
N LEU A 112 -7.14 -3.83 -1.41
CA LEU A 112 -8.37 -3.10 -1.74
C LEU A 112 -8.08 -1.67 -2.22
N ILE A 113 -7.23 -0.94 -1.49
CA ILE A 113 -6.98 0.49 -1.76
C ILE A 113 -6.20 0.67 -3.07
N VAL A 114 -5.19 -0.17 -3.32
CA VAL A 114 -4.31 -0.03 -4.50
C VAL A 114 -5.09 -0.19 -5.81
N PRO A 115 -5.88 -1.26 -6.04
CA PRO A 115 -6.67 -1.38 -7.27
C PRO A 115 -7.84 -0.39 -7.35
N THR A 116 -8.40 0.03 -6.21
CA THR A 116 -9.42 1.10 -6.20
C THR A 116 -8.84 2.41 -6.71
N SER A 117 -7.66 2.81 -6.19
CA SER A 117 -6.96 4.00 -6.67
C SER A 117 -6.56 3.88 -8.14
N MET A 118 -6.07 2.72 -8.57
CA MET A 118 -5.77 2.45 -9.98
C MET A 118 -7.00 2.61 -10.88
N THR A 119 -8.17 2.14 -10.42
CA THR A 119 -9.45 2.29 -11.13
C THR A 119 -9.90 3.75 -11.17
N ALA A 120 -9.70 4.51 -10.09
CA ALA A 120 -10.00 5.94 -10.05
C ALA A 120 -9.07 6.74 -10.99
N TYR A 121 -7.78 6.40 -11.02
CA TYR A 121 -6.81 6.96 -11.97
C TYR A 121 -7.25 6.72 -13.42
N LEU A 122 -7.61 5.47 -13.75
CA LEU A 122 -8.20 5.07 -15.05
C LEU A 122 -9.40 5.92 -15.45
N TYR A 123 -10.33 6.09 -14.50
CA TYR A 123 -11.56 6.81 -14.73
C TYR A 123 -11.30 8.29 -15.02
N LEU A 124 -10.50 8.97 -14.19
CA LEU A 124 -10.16 10.39 -14.37
C LEU A 124 -9.38 10.65 -15.66
N TYR A 125 -8.42 9.77 -15.97
CA TYR A 125 -7.63 9.87 -17.18
C TYR A 125 -8.50 9.74 -18.44
N SER A 126 -9.49 8.83 -18.44
CA SER A 126 -10.42 8.67 -19.57
C SER A 126 -11.37 9.86 -19.79
N HIS A 127 -11.60 10.68 -18.77
CA HIS A 127 -12.42 11.89 -18.87
C HIS A 127 -11.61 13.15 -19.23
N GLY A 128 -10.29 12.99 -19.44
CA GLY A 128 -9.40 14.09 -19.84
C GLY A 128 -8.88 14.93 -18.66
N GLU A 129 -9.16 14.54 -17.42
CA GLU A 129 -8.68 15.25 -16.22
C GLU A 129 -7.29 14.77 -15.79
N VAL A 130 -6.29 14.99 -16.66
CA VAL A 130 -4.92 14.45 -16.50
C VAL A 130 -4.24 14.95 -15.20
N SER A 131 -4.47 16.20 -14.79
CA SER A 131 -3.91 16.76 -13.56
C SER A 131 -4.46 16.07 -12.30
N LEU A 132 -5.75 15.76 -12.28
CA LEU A 132 -6.39 15.06 -11.17
C LEU A 132 -6.03 13.58 -11.17
N ALA A 133 -5.89 12.97 -12.35
CA ALA A 133 -5.38 11.60 -12.49
C ALA A 133 -3.97 11.49 -11.90
N ALA A 134 -3.02 12.35 -12.28
CA ALA A 134 -1.65 12.32 -11.77
C ALA A 134 -1.56 12.48 -10.23
N SER A 135 -2.52 13.19 -9.61
CA SER A 135 -2.55 13.34 -8.15
C SER A 135 -2.91 12.06 -7.39
N GLN A 136 -3.60 11.10 -8.02
CA GLN A 136 -4.06 9.86 -7.36
C GLN A 136 -2.91 8.99 -6.82
N PRO A 137 -1.91 8.57 -7.61
CA PRO A 137 -0.80 7.78 -7.09
C PRO A 137 0.00 8.56 -6.04
N VAL A 138 0.27 9.85 -6.25
CA VAL A 138 1.01 10.70 -5.30
C VAL A 138 0.30 10.75 -3.94
N LEU A 139 -1.01 10.97 -3.93
CA LEU A 139 -1.81 10.97 -2.72
C LEU A 139 -1.82 9.60 -2.03
N LEU A 140 -1.88 8.52 -2.79
CA LEU A 140 -1.79 7.16 -2.25
C LEU A 140 -0.44 6.90 -1.57
N TYR A 141 0.67 7.25 -2.22
CA TYR A 141 2.01 7.14 -1.64
C TYR A 141 2.16 8.01 -0.38
N ALA A 142 1.66 9.24 -0.41
CA ALA A 142 1.67 10.15 0.73
C ALA A 142 0.86 9.58 1.91
N ILE A 143 -0.35 9.06 1.67
CA ILE A 143 -1.16 8.42 2.70
C ILE A 143 -0.45 7.21 3.28
N LEU A 144 0.16 6.36 2.45
CA LEU A 144 0.90 5.19 2.94
C LEU A 144 2.12 5.59 3.78
N LEU A 145 2.84 6.64 3.41
CA LEU A 145 3.95 7.19 4.21
C LEU A 145 3.47 7.81 5.52
N ILE A 146 2.40 8.60 5.48
CA ILE A 146 1.79 9.20 6.68
C ILE A 146 1.32 8.09 7.62
N VAL A 147 0.64 7.06 7.10
CA VAL A 147 0.25 5.90 7.89
C VAL A 147 1.50 5.22 8.43
N LEU A 148 2.53 4.97 7.64
CA LEU A 148 3.75 4.29 8.11
C LEU A 148 4.47 5.06 9.24
N LEU A 149 4.58 6.38 9.12
CA LEU A 149 5.28 7.27 10.07
C LEU A 149 4.40 7.75 11.22
N SER A 150 3.08 7.61 11.11
CA SER A 150 2.17 8.18 12.10
C SER A 150 2.35 7.54 13.48
N PRO A 151 2.42 8.34 14.55
CA PRO A 151 2.48 7.85 15.93
C PRO A 151 1.10 7.40 16.45
N PHE A 152 0.06 7.43 15.61
CA PHE A 152 -1.30 7.05 15.99
C PHE A 152 -1.51 5.53 15.94
N ASP A 153 -2.31 5.02 16.86
CA ASP A 153 -2.64 3.58 16.97
C ASP A 153 -3.56 3.07 15.84
N MET A 154 -3.88 3.93 14.86
CA MET A 154 -4.50 3.52 13.59
C MET A 154 -3.50 2.68 12.80
N PHE A 155 -3.55 1.34 12.93
CA PHE A 155 -2.71 0.29 12.27
C PHE A 155 -1.52 -0.28 13.07
N TYR A 156 -1.68 -0.63 14.35
CA TYR A 156 -0.67 -1.42 15.11
C TYR A 156 0.71 -0.75 15.25
N LEU A 157 0.81 0.16 16.20
CA LEU A 157 1.99 0.99 16.47
C LEU A 157 3.29 0.17 16.66
N SER A 158 3.23 -0.91 17.45
CA SER A 158 4.41 -1.73 17.78
C SER A 158 5.07 -2.39 16.57
N SER A 159 4.29 -2.83 15.58
CA SER A 159 4.79 -3.47 14.37
C SER A 159 5.50 -2.47 13.45
N ARG A 160 4.97 -1.24 13.32
CA ARG A 160 5.58 -0.19 12.49
C ARG A 160 6.89 0.32 13.08
N PHE A 161 6.93 0.59 14.39
CA PHE A 161 8.17 1.00 15.04
C PHE A 161 9.24 -0.10 15.00
N TYR A 162 8.85 -1.38 15.11
CA TYR A 162 9.78 -2.49 14.91
C TYR A 162 10.35 -2.51 13.49
N PHE A 163 9.49 -2.38 12.46
CA PHE A 163 9.92 -2.32 11.06
C PHE A 163 10.82 -1.10 10.78
N LEU A 164 10.43 0.10 11.20
CA LEU A 164 11.19 1.34 11.02
C LEU A 164 12.54 1.30 11.74
N ARG A 165 12.58 0.73 12.95
CA ARG A 165 13.83 0.56 13.70
C ARG A 165 14.77 -0.44 13.02
N THR A 166 14.22 -1.53 12.48
CA THR A 166 15.00 -2.54 11.73
C THR A 166 15.54 -1.93 10.43
N MET A 167 14.71 -1.20 9.69
CA MET A 167 15.12 -0.41 8.53
C MET A 167 16.28 0.54 8.84
N LEU A 168 16.17 1.31 9.94
CA LEU A 168 17.22 2.24 10.34
C LEU A 168 18.53 1.53 10.69
N ARG A 169 18.47 0.36 11.33
CA ARG A 169 19.67 -0.46 11.62
C ARG A 169 20.33 -1.02 10.37
N ILE A 170 19.55 -1.39 9.34
CA ILE A 170 20.10 -1.85 8.06
C ILE A 170 20.82 -0.70 7.33
N VAL A 171 20.23 0.49 7.32
CA VAL A 171 20.83 1.69 6.68
C VAL A 171 22.05 2.19 7.45
N LEU A 172 22.01 2.15 8.78
CA LEU A 172 23.09 2.59 9.67
C LEU A 172 23.55 1.43 10.57
N PRO A 173 24.47 0.56 10.10
CA PRO A 173 24.92 -0.62 10.83
C PRO A 173 25.91 -0.26 11.96
N LEU A 174 25.43 0.50 12.95
CA LEU A 174 26.21 0.94 14.12
C LEU A 174 26.20 -0.09 15.28
N GLN A 175 25.49 -1.21 15.10
CA GLN A 175 25.27 -2.24 16.12
C GLN A 175 25.50 -3.64 15.51
N ALA A 176 25.63 -4.65 16.37
CA ALA A 176 25.76 -6.04 15.93
C ALA A 176 24.52 -6.47 15.11
N ILE A 177 24.76 -7.05 13.94
CA ILE A 177 23.72 -7.49 13.02
C ILE A 177 22.98 -8.67 13.65
N THR A 178 21.67 -8.52 13.80
CA THR A 178 20.79 -9.58 14.30
C THR A 178 20.16 -10.35 13.14
N PHE A 179 19.69 -11.58 13.38
CA PHE A 179 18.99 -12.37 12.37
C PHE A 179 17.81 -11.64 11.69
N PRO A 180 16.96 -10.86 12.41
CA PRO A 180 15.95 -10.01 11.79
C PRO A 180 16.49 -9.04 10.74
N ASP A 181 17.65 -8.43 11.00
CA ASP A 181 18.23 -7.43 10.11
C ASP A 181 18.72 -8.11 8.81
N PHE A 182 19.33 -9.29 8.91
CA PHE A 182 19.73 -10.09 7.75
C PHE A 182 18.52 -10.57 6.93
N PHE A 183 17.51 -11.11 7.59
CA PHE A 183 16.30 -11.60 6.93
C PHE A 183 15.53 -10.48 6.22
N LEU A 184 15.40 -9.31 6.87
CA LEU A 184 14.74 -8.16 6.26
C LEU A 184 15.58 -7.55 5.13
N ALA A 185 16.91 -7.56 5.24
CA ALA A 185 17.79 -7.14 4.15
C ALA A 185 17.65 -8.03 2.91
N ASP A 186 17.53 -9.35 3.06
CA ASP A 186 17.32 -10.29 1.94
C ASP A 186 15.98 -10.05 1.22
N ILE A 187 14.96 -9.71 2.00
CA ILE A 187 13.67 -9.22 1.49
C ILE A 187 13.86 -7.93 0.67
N PHE A 188 14.65 -6.96 1.15
CA PHE A 188 14.89 -5.73 0.41
C PHE A 188 15.73 -5.92 -0.85
N THR A 189 16.70 -6.82 -0.86
CA THR A 189 17.46 -7.15 -2.07
C THR A 189 16.55 -7.75 -3.14
N SER A 190 15.56 -8.57 -2.74
CA SER A 190 14.52 -9.07 -3.63
C SER A 190 13.58 -7.97 -4.15
N MET A 191 13.43 -6.89 -3.39
CA MET A 191 12.65 -5.69 -3.73
C MET A 191 13.50 -4.58 -4.39
N SER A 192 14.75 -4.86 -4.80
CA SER A 192 15.63 -3.88 -5.43
C SER A 192 15.00 -3.22 -6.66
N LYS A 193 14.30 -4.00 -7.51
CA LYS A 193 13.54 -3.47 -8.65
C LYS A 193 12.46 -2.46 -8.24
N VAL A 194 11.76 -2.70 -7.13
CA VAL A 194 10.77 -1.77 -6.58
C VAL A 194 11.43 -0.44 -6.22
N SER A 195 12.63 -0.49 -5.64
CA SER A 195 13.38 0.72 -5.28
C SER A 195 13.81 1.52 -6.51
N THR A 196 14.18 0.83 -7.60
CA THR A 196 14.46 1.49 -8.89
C THR A 196 13.23 2.20 -9.45
N TYR A 197 12.06 1.55 -9.46
CA TYR A 197 10.82 2.17 -9.92
C TYR A 197 10.40 3.37 -9.05
N LEU A 198 10.56 3.28 -7.72
CA LEU A 198 10.28 4.41 -6.83
C LEU A 198 11.19 5.61 -7.10
N TYR A 199 12.47 5.36 -7.38
CA TYR A 199 13.42 6.41 -7.76
C TYR A 199 13.07 7.05 -9.11
N GLU A 200 12.63 6.24 -10.07
CA GLU A 200 12.16 6.70 -11.37
C GLU A 200 10.91 7.58 -11.23
N ILE A 201 9.93 7.18 -10.42
CA ILE A 201 8.74 7.99 -10.08
C ILE A 201 9.15 9.33 -9.46
N LEU A 202 10.03 9.32 -8.45
CA LEU A 202 10.50 10.54 -7.78
C LEU A 202 11.15 11.53 -8.75
N ILE A 203 11.93 11.03 -9.72
CA ILE A 203 12.54 11.88 -10.75
C ILE A 203 11.47 12.45 -11.69
N VAL A 204 10.55 11.62 -12.17
CA VAL A 204 9.50 12.04 -13.11
C VAL A 204 8.60 13.10 -12.46
N ASP A 205 8.13 12.87 -11.23
CA ASP A 205 7.28 13.82 -10.51
C ASP A 205 8.02 15.13 -10.18
N TYR A 206 9.30 15.05 -9.81
CA TYR A 206 10.14 16.24 -9.58
C TYR A 206 10.34 17.06 -10.86
N PHE A 207 10.53 16.39 -12.00
CA PHE A 207 10.70 17.05 -13.29
C PHE A 207 9.40 17.70 -13.78
N VAL A 208 8.26 17.02 -13.63
CA VAL A 208 6.92 17.57 -13.93
C VAL A 208 6.59 18.76 -13.03
N TYR A 209 6.93 18.68 -11.74
CA TYR A 209 6.79 19.81 -10.81
C TYR A 209 7.63 21.01 -11.24
N LEU A 210 8.90 20.81 -11.62
CA LEU A 210 9.77 21.89 -12.12
C LEU A 210 9.24 22.53 -13.40
N ILE A 211 8.75 21.76 -14.36
CA ILE A 211 8.16 22.29 -15.59
C ILE A 211 6.92 23.13 -15.28
N THR A 212 6.02 22.61 -14.43
CA THR A 212 4.77 23.29 -14.08
C THR A 212 5.03 24.60 -13.32
N VAL A 213 5.96 24.58 -12.36
CA VAL A 213 6.36 25.78 -11.62
C VAL A 213 7.09 26.76 -12.55
N GLY A 214 7.96 26.27 -13.43
CA GLY A 214 8.65 27.08 -14.45
C GLY A 214 7.69 27.83 -15.37
N ASP A 215 6.65 27.17 -15.88
CA ASP A 215 5.61 27.80 -16.70
C ASP A 215 4.80 28.85 -15.92
N THR A 216 4.55 28.59 -14.64
CA THR A 216 3.80 29.50 -13.77
C THR A 216 4.61 30.76 -13.46
N LEU A 217 5.92 30.62 -13.19
CA LEU A 217 6.86 31.72 -12.98
C LEU A 217 7.09 32.52 -14.27
N THR A 218 7.12 31.85 -15.43
CA THR A 218 7.21 32.52 -16.74
C THR A 218 5.96 33.36 -17.02
N LYS A 219 4.76 32.85 -16.69
CA LYS A 219 3.51 33.62 -16.80
C LYS A 219 3.45 34.80 -15.82
N MET A 220 3.96 34.65 -14.59
CA MET A 220 4.04 35.74 -13.61
C MET A 220 5.05 36.83 -14.03
N SER A 221 6.21 36.45 -14.55
CA SER A 221 7.21 37.43 -15.03
C SER A 221 6.74 38.20 -16.27
N LEU A 222 5.96 37.58 -17.15
CA LEU A 222 5.34 38.26 -18.28
C LEU A 222 4.25 39.26 -17.82
N LEU A 223 3.49 38.91 -16.78
CA LEU A 223 2.50 39.83 -16.17
C LEU A 223 3.17 41.05 -15.53
N ASP A 224 4.28 40.90 -14.80
CA ASP A 224 5.05 42.03 -14.25
C ASP A 224 5.72 42.90 -15.33
N SER A 225 6.02 42.34 -16.51
CA SER A 225 6.62 43.09 -17.63
C SER A 225 5.61 43.94 -18.44
N THR A 226 4.31 43.77 -18.18
CA THR A 226 3.23 44.44 -18.92
C THR A 226 2.48 45.51 -18.11
N THR A 227 2.94 45.80 -16.88
CA THR A 227 2.54 46.94 -16.04
C THR A 227 3.66 47.96 -15.96
#